data_AF-A0A9D2M7K3-F1
#
_entry.id   AF-A0A9D2M7K3-F1
#
_cell.length_a   1.000
_cell.length_b   1.000
_cell.length_c   1.000
_cell.angle_alpha   90.00
_cell.angle_beta   90.00
_cell.angle_gamma   90.00
#
_symmetry.space_group_name_H-M   'P 1'
#
loop_
_entity.id
_entity.type
_entity.pdbx_description
1 polymer ?
#
loop_
_entity_poly.entity_id
_entity_poly.type
_entity_poly.pdbx_seq_one_letter_code
_entity_poly.pdbx_strand_id
1 'polypeptide(L)'
;PTSSDAILAQSQTLVLMAQQLNQGNGDALRTIAQMAQAIARNTTLDALTEEERSIMAHFKNPAMPSVAVTADAAIKIASARQEFASTDTFLEMIGFDQADIRRIKEQEQRVRGQKVLLEVENGNNRENLG
;
A
#
# COMPACT_ATOMS: atom_id res chain seq x y z
N PRO A 1 -42.17 0.37 5.43
CA PRO A 1 -40.84 0.99 5.23
C PRO A 1 -39.80 0.49 6.26
N THR A 2 -39.63 -0.84 6.37
CA THR A 2 -39.02 -1.42 7.59
C THR A 2 -38.05 -2.59 7.36
N SER A 3 -37.87 -3.08 6.13
CA SER A 3 -36.94 -4.17 5.83
C SER A 3 -35.62 -3.67 5.23
N SER A 4 -35.66 -2.77 4.23
CA SER A 4 -34.43 -2.28 3.58
C SER A 4 -33.52 -1.52 4.54
N ASP A 5 -34.07 -0.62 5.35
CA ASP A 5 -33.28 0.14 6.34
C ASP A 5 -32.69 -0.77 7.42
N ALA A 6 -33.42 -1.82 7.82
CA ALA A 6 -32.94 -2.81 8.79
C ALA A 6 -31.77 -3.63 8.23
N ILE A 7 -31.84 -4.04 6.96
CA ILE A 7 -30.74 -4.74 6.28
C ILE A 7 -29.52 -3.84 6.10
N LEU A 8 -29.72 -2.55 5.77
CA LEU A 8 -28.64 -1.58 5.68
C LEU A 8 -27.97 -1.37 7.05
N ALA A 9 -28.76 -1.19 8.12
CA ALA A 9 -28.24 -1.05 9.48
C ALA A 9 -27.49 -2.30 9.95
N GLN A 10 -27.98 -3.49 9.62
CA GLN A 10 -27.30 -4.74 9.93
C GLN A 10 -25.97 -4.88 9.17
N SER A 11 -25.95 -4.53 7.88
CA SER A 11 -24.72 -4.50 7.08
C SER A 11 -23.69 -3.54 7.67
N GLN A 12 -24.10 -2.33 8.05
CA GLN A 12 -23.22 -1.35 8.72
C GLN A 12 -22.68 -1.89 10.06
N THR A 13 -23.52 -2.60 10.82
CA THR A 13 -23.11 -3.23 12.09
C THR A 13 -22.01 -4.29 11.85
N LEU A 14 -22.16 -5.12 10.81
CA LEU A 14 -21.14 -6.12 10.46
C LEU A 14 -19.83 -5.48 10.00
N VAL A 15 -19.89 -4.40 9.20
CA VAL A 15 -18.69 -3.65 8.80
C VAL A 15 -17.97 -3.11 10.02
N LEU A 16 -18.69 -2.53 10.99
CA LEU A 16 -18.10 -2.01 12.23
C LEU A 16 -17.44 -3.13 13.05
N MET A 17 -18.10 -4.26 13.21
CA MET A 17 -17.52 -5.43 13.91
C MET A 17 -16.25 -5.91 13.22
N ALA A 18 -16.25 -6.01 11.89
CA ALA A 18 -15.07 -6.41 11.13
C ALA A 18 -13.93 -5.38 11.26
N GLN A 19 -14.22 -4.09 11.31
CA GLN A 19 -13.20 -3.06 11.59
C GLN A 19 -12.60 -3.21 12.99
N GLN A 20 -13.41 -3.46 14.01
CA GLN A 20 -12.94 -3.71 15.38
C GLN A 20 -12.08 -4.97 15.45
N LEU A 21 -12.49 -6.05 14.77
CA LEU A 21 -11.70 -7.28 14.68
C LEU A 21 -10.36 -7.04 13.97
N ASN A 22 -10.35 -6.31 12.85
CA ASN A 22 -9.11 -5.96 12.16
C ASN A 22 -8.17 -5.14 13.04
N GLN A 23 -8.69 -4.20 13.84
CA GLN A 23 -7.88 -3.44 14.78
C GLN A 23 -7.23 -4.34 15.84
N GLY A 24 -8.04 -5.14 16.55
CA GLY A 24 -7.53 -6.04 17.59
C GLY A 24 -6.56 -7.09 17.04
N ASN A 25 -6.88 -7.68 15.88
CA ASN A 25 -5.99 -8.62 15.20
C ASN A 25 -4.71 -7.94 14.73
N GLY A 26 -4.79 -6.68 14.29
CA GLY A 26 -3.62 -5.92 13.86
C GLY A 26 -2.62 -5.70 14.99
N ASP A 27 -3.10 -5.34 16.18
CA ASP A 27 -2.27 -5.18 17.36
C ASP A 27 -1.61 -6.50 17.79
N ALA A 28 -2.37 -7.60 17.75
CA ALA A 28 -1.85 -8.94 18.02
C ALA A 28 -0.80 -9.39 16.99
N LEU A 29 -1.08 -9.22 15.70
CA LEU A 29 -0.16 -9.57 14.61
C LEU A 29 1.13 -8.75 14.65
N ARG A 30 1.05 -7.44 14.96
CA ARG A 30 2.24 -6.60 15.16
C ARG A 30 3.12 -7.16 16.28
N THR A 31 2.50 -7.53 17.39
CA THR A 31 3.24 -8.10 18.54
C THR A 31 3.90 -9.42 18.15
N ILE A 32 3.18 -10.32 17.47
CA ILE A 32 3.72 -11.60 16.99
C ILE A 32 4.89 -11.37 16.02
N ALA A 33 4.77 -10.41 15.09
CA ALA A 33 5.81 -10.07 14.14
C ALA A 33 7.08 -9.56 14.84
N GLN A 34 6.95 -8.70 15.85
CA GLN A 34 8.07 -8.23 16.66
C GLN A 34 8.74 -9.38 17.42
N MET A 35 7.96 -10.30 18.02
CA MET A 35 8.52 -11.51 18.65
C MET A 35 9.28 -12.37 17.65
N ALA A 36 8.72 -12.60 16.46
CA ALA A 36 9.37 -13.37 15.41
C ALA A 36 10.71 -12.73 14.97
N GLN A 37 10.76 -11.40 14.85
CA GLN A 37 12.01 -10.69 14.52
C GLN A 37 13.05 -10.78 15.63
N ALA A 38 12.64 -10.64 16.90
CA ALA A 38 13.54 -10.78 18.03
C ALA A 38 14.18 -12.18 18.07
N ILE A 39 13.38 -13.23 17.85
CA ILE A 39 13.86 -14.62 17.74
C ILE A 39 14.82 -14.76 16.54
N ALA A 40 14.43 -14.27 15.36
CA ALA A 40 15.26 -14.37 14.15
C ALA A 40 16.62 -13.67 14.29
N ARG A 41 16.69 -12.60 15.09
CA ARG A 41 17.93 -11.87 15.40
C ARG A 41 18.64 -12.33 16.66
N ASN A 42 18.10 -13.34 17.35
CA ASN A 42 18.58 -13.81 18.65
C ASN A 42 18.78 -12.65 19.65
N THR A 43 17.78 -11.78 19.74
CA THR A 43 17.79 -10.59 20.59
C THR A 43 16.48 -10.48 21.36
N THR A 44 16.39 -9.49 22.24
CA THR A 44 15.19 -9.22 23.04
C THR A 44 14.29 -8.18 22.37
N LEU A 45 13.02 -8.13 22.76
CA LEU A 45 12.06 -7.18 22.18
C LEU A 45 12.48 -5.71 22.35
N ASP A 46 13.13 -5.37 23.47
CA ASP A 46 13.65 -4.03 23.78
C ASP A 46 14.85 -3.63 22.90
N ALA A 47 15.58 -4.60 22.36
CA ALA A 47 16.72 -4.37 21.47
C ALA A 47 16.33 -4.22 19.99
N LEU A 48 15.04 -4.39 19.63
CA LEU A 48 14.54 -4.10 18.30
C LEU A 48 14.63 -2.59 18.01
N THR A 49 15.08 -2.27 16.81
CA THR A 49 15.11 -0.90 16.26
C THR A 49 13.69 -0.37 16.04
N GLU A 50 13.57 0.94 15.83
CA GLU A 50 12.26 1.55 15.58
C GLU A 50 11.64 1.06 14.27
N GLU A 51 12.44 0.86 13.22
CA GLU A 51 11.98 0.33 11.94
C GLU A 51 11.38 -1.08 12.10
N GLU A 52 12.03 -1.92 12.90
CA GLU A 52 11.54 -3.27 13.22
C GLU A 52 10.26 -3.27 14.05
N ARG A 53 10.07 -2.25 14.89
CA ARG A 53 8.84 -2.08 15.65
C ARG A 53 7.70 -1.51 14.82
N SER A 54 8.01 -0.78 13.75
CA SER A 54 7.06 -0.05 12.90
C SER A 54 6.20 -0.93 11.98
N ILE A 55 6.32 -2.26 12.06
CA ILE A 55 5.50 -3.20 11.29
C ILE A 55 4.02 -2.98 11.60
N MET A 56 3.21 -2.94 10.55
CA MET A 56 1.76 -2.83 10.65
C MET A 56 1.09 -3.95 9.87
N ALA A 57 0.01 -4.50 10.43
CA ALA A 57 -0.85 -5.42 9.70
C ALA A 57 -1.66 -4.65 8.65
N HIS A 58 -1.73 -5.18 7.44
CA HIS A 58 -2.52 -4.62 6.35
C HIS A 58 -3.73 -5.52 6.08
N PHE A 59 -4.94 -4.98 6.29
CA PHE A 59 -6.20 -5.68 6.04
C PHE A 59 -6.98 -5.00 4.91
N LYS A 60 -7.76 -5.78 4.17
CA LYS A 60 -8.73 -5.21 3.22
C LYS A 60 -9.79 -4.40 3.95
N ASN A 61 -10.30 -3.36 3.28
CA ASN A 61 -11.40 -2.55 3.79
C ASN A 61 -12.67 -3.40 3.96
N PRO A 62 -13.21 -3.55 5.18
CA PRO A 62 -14.40 -4.39 5.42
C PRO A 62 -15.67 -3.92 4.72
N ALA A 63 -15.74 -2.65 4.32
CA ALA A 63 -16.87 -2.12 3.54
C ALA A 63 -16.91 -2.69 2.11
N MET A 64 -15.83 -3.35 1.65
CA MET A 64 -15.71 -4.00 0.34
C MET A 64 -16.23 -3.11 -0.81
N PRO A 65 -15.75 -1.86 -0.95
CA PRO A 65 -16.17 -0.99 -2.04
C PRO A 65 -15.77 -1.60 -3.39
N SER A 66 -16.54 -1.27 -4.43
CA SER A 66 -16.17 -1.70 -5.79
C SER A 66 -14.92 -0.97 -6.28
N VAL A 67 -14.19 -1.61 -7.19
CA VAL A 67 -12.99 -1.02 -7.82
C VAL A 67 -13.30 0.32 -8.48
N ALA A 68 -14.48 0.46 -9.09
CA ALA A 68 -14.89 1.72 -9.71
C ALA A 68 -14.99 2.86 -8.68
N VAL A 69 -15.53 2.57 -7.48
CA VAL A 69 -15.65 3.56 -6.40
C VAL A 69 -14.28 3.94 -5.85
N THR A 70 -13.40 2.95 -5.63
CA THR A 70 -12.05 3.23 -5.13
C THR A 70 -11.18 3.94 -6.17
N ALA A 71 -11.31 3.62 -7.46
CA ALA A 71 -10.59 4.29 -8.53
C ALA A 71 -10.99 5.75 -8.67
N ASP A 72 -12.30 6.06 -8.63
CA ASP A 72 -12.79 7.45 -8.63
C ASP A 72 -12.23 8.24 -7.43
N ALA A 73 -12.24 7.64 -6.23
CA ALA A 73 -11.63 8.25 -5.06
C ALA A 73 -10.13 8.47 -5.23
N ALA A 74 -9.40 7.51 -5.79
CA ALA A 74 -7.96 7.62 -6.02
C ALA A 74 -7.62 8.77 -6.97
N ILE A 75 -8.38 8.93 -8.06
CA ILE A 75 -8.22 10.03 -9.02
C ILE A 75 -8.47 11.38 -8.34
N LYS A 76 -9.53 11.48 -7.52
CA LYS A 76 -9.83 12.70 -6.75
C LYS A 76 -8.69 13.05 -5.79
N ILE A 77 -8.14 12.07 -5.06
CA ILE A 77 -7.00 12.30 -4.16
C ILE A 77 -5.77 12.73 -4.97
N ALA A 78 -5.47 12.04 -6.07
CA ALA A 78 -4.33 12.38 -6.94
C ALA A 78 -4.44 13.78 -7.54
N SER A 79 -5.66 14.27 -7.82
CA SER A 79 -5.87 15.63 -8.30
C SER A 79 -5.52 16.70 -7.26
N ALA A 80 -5.72 16.41 -5.98
CA ALA A 80 -5.36 17.30 -4.87
C ALA A 80 -3.91 17.10 -4.40
N ARG A 81 -3.36 15.90 -4.57
CA ARG A 81 -2.00 15.53 -4.18
C ARG A 81 -1.37 14.69 -5.29
N GLN A 82 -0.68 15.35 -6.22
CA GLN A 82 -0.14 14.71 -7.42
C GLN A 82 0.80 13.53 -7.13
N GLU A 83 1.62 13.63 -6.08
CA GLU A 83 2.56 12.59 -5.64
C GLU A 83 1.85 11.26 -5.30
N PHE A 84 0.58 11.33 -4.90
CA PHE A 84 -0.21 10.14 -4.57
C PHE A 84 -0.33 9.18 -5.76
N ALA A 85 -0.41 9.70 -6.99
CA ALA A 85 -0.53 8.90 -8.20
C ALA A 85 0.67 7.96 -8.43
N SER A 86 1.82 8.23 -7.81
CA SER A 86 3.04 7.42 -7.92
C SER A 86 3.20 6.41 -6.76
N THR A 87 2.17 6.21 -5.94
CA THR A 87 2.22 5.31 -4.78
C THR A 87 1.61 3.95 -5.09
N ASP A 88 2.07 2.92 -4.37
CA ASP A 88 1.47 1.57 -4.45
C ASP A 88 0.00 1.61 -4.01
N THR A 89 -0.34 2.45 -3.02
CA THR A 89 -1.72 2.68 -2.58
C THR A 89 -2.63 3.15 -3.71
N PHE A 90 -2.16 4.03 -4.60
CA PHE A 90 -2.94 4.44 -5.76
C PHE A 90 -3.23 3.26 -6.70
N LEU A 91 -2.20 2.45 -6.98
CA LEU A 91 -2.34 1.25 -7.84
C LEU A 91 -3.30 0.22 -7.21
N GLU A 92 -3.24 0.04 -5.89
CA GLU A 92 -4.19 -0.83 -5.16
C GLU A 92 -5.63 -0.31 -5.28
N MET A 93 -5.83 1.00 -5.13
CA MET A 93 -7.17 1.59 -5.21
C MET A 93 -7.78 1.50 -6.61
N ILE A 94 -6.98 1.50 -7.67
CA ILE A 94 -7.47 1.29 -9.04
C ILE A 94 -7.61 -0.19 -9.42
N GLY A 95 -7.32 -1.11 -8.49
CA GLY A 95 -7.66 -2.52 -8.60
C GLY A 95 -6.50 -3.46 -8.92
N PHE A 96 -5.26 -2.98 -8.93
CA PHE A 96 -4.10 -3.86 -9.07
C PHE A 96 -3.81 -4.62 -7.77
N ASP A 97 -3.46 -5.90 -7.90
CA ASP A 97 -2.96 -6.67 -6.76
C ASP A 97 -1.46 -6.46 -6.54
N GLN A 98 -0.93 -6.99 -5.44
CA GLN A 98 0.48 -6.83 -5.09
C GLN A 98 1.45 -7.45 -6.11
N ALA A 99 1.05 -8.51 -6.81
CA ALA A 99 1.89 -9.14 -7.82
C ALA A 99 1.96 -8.28 -9.09
N ASP A 100 0.82 -7.72 -9.49
CA ASP A 100 0.73 -6.79 -10.61
C ASP A 100 1.46 -5.48 -10.31
N ILE A 101 1.32 -4.93 -9.11
CA ILE A 101 2.06 -3.73 -8.67
C ILE A 101 3.57 -3.95 -8.77
N ARG A 102 4.08 -5.08 -8.27
CA ARG A 102 5.52 -5.41 -8.39
C ARG A 102 5.95 -5.46 -9.86
N ARG A 103 5.17 -6.12 -10.72
CA ARG A 103 5.46 -6.21 -12.15
C ARG A 103 5.49 -4.84 -12.83
N ILE A 104 4.53 -3.96 -12.51
CA ILE A 104 4.48 -2.58 -13.03
C ILE A 104 5.75 -1.83 -12.63
N LYS A 105 6.14 -1.87 -11.35
CA LYS A 105 7.33 -1.17 -10.86
C LYS A 105 8.62 -1.66 -11.51
N GLU A 106 8.77 -2.97 -11.70
CA GLU A 106 9.91 -3.55 -12.43
C GLU A 106 9.99 -3.01 -13.87
N GLN A 107 8.85 -2.93 -14.55
CA GLN A 107 8.77 -2.40 -15.91
C GLN A 107 9.09 -0.90 -15.96
N GLU A 108 8.54 -0.10 -15.05
CA GLU A 108 8.82 1.33 -14.94
C GLU A 108 10.29 1.61 -14.63
N GLN A 109 10.89 0.85 -13.70
CA GLN A 109 12.30 0.95 -13.37
C GLN A 109 13.17 0.65 -14.59
N ARG A 110 12.82 -0.37 -15.37
CA ARG A 110 13.53 -0.72 -16.60
C ARG A 110 13.47 0.41 -17.63
N VAL A 111 12.29 0.99 -17.87
CA VAL A 111 12.12 2.11 -18.81
C VAL A 111 12.87 3.36 -18.33
N ARG A 112 12.79 3.67 -17.03
CA ARG A 112 13.51 4.80 -16.43
C ARG A 112 15.03 4.60 -16.54
N GLY A 113 15.53 3.41 -16.26
CA GLY A 113 16.95 3.08 -16.40
C GLY A 113 17.45 3.25 -17.83
N GLN A 114 16.69 2.78 -18.82
CA GLN A 114 17.01 2.99 -20.24
C GLN A 114 17.08 4.47 -20.61
N LYS A 115 16.15 5.29 -20.10
CA LYS A 115 16.15 6.73 -20.35
C LYS A 115 17.39 7.42 -19.76
N VAL A 116 17.76 7.08 -18.52
CA VAL A 116 18.95 7.64 -17.86
C VAL A 116 20.23 7.28 -18.63
N LEU A 117 20.35 6.04 -19.12
CA LEU A 117 21.51 5.62 -19.93
C LEU A 117 21.66 6.45 -21.21
N LEU A 118 20.56 6.70 -21.92
CA LEU A 118 20.55 7.54 -23.12
C LEU A 118 20.89 9.01 -22.80
N GLU A 119 20.44 9.53 -21.67
CA GLU A 119 20.79 10.90 -21.22
C GLU A 119 22.28 11.02 -20.93
N VAL A 120 22.89 10.03 -20.27
CA VAL A 120 24.33 9.98 -20.00
C VAL A 120 25.15 9.87 -21.28
N GLU A 121 24.75 9.00 -22.21
CA GLU A 121 25.42 8.86 -23.52
C GLU A 121 25.40 10.18 -24.31
N ASN A 122 24.25 10.86 -24.32
CA ASN A 122 24.08 12.17 -24.96
C ASN A 122 24.80 13.31 -24.24
N GLY A 123 25.00 13.22 -22.93
CA GLY A 123 25.82 14.15 -22.14
C GLY A 123 27.30 14.02 -22.46
N ASN A 124 27.81 12.79 -22.45
CA ASN A 124 29.21 12.48 -22.77
C ASN A 124 29.58 12.89 -24.21
N ASN A 125 28.67 12.69 -25.18
CA ASN A 125 28.89 13.15 -26.55
C ASN A 125 28.97 14.68 -26.66
N ARG A 126 28.30 15.45 -25.80
CA ARG A 126 28.36 16.92 -25.80
C ARG A 126 29.65 17.46 -25.17
N GLU A 127 30.18 16.79 -24.15
CA GLU A 127 31.46 17.18 -23.52
C GLU A 127 32.68 16.88 -24.41
N ASN A 128 32.61 15.88 -25.28
CA ASN A 128 33.68 15.55 -26.24
C ASN A 128 33.72 16.46 -27.49
N LEU A 129 32.77 17.39 -27.65
CA LEU A 129 32.62 18.29 -28.80
C LEU A 129 32.85 19.77 -28.46
N GLY A 130 33.28 20.08 -27.23
CA GLY A 130 33.70 21.41 -26.77
C GLY A 130 35.18 21.46 -26.43
#